data_AF-A0A2V5QRD5-F1
#
_entry.id   AF-A0A2V5QRD5-F1
#
_cell.length_a   1.000
_cell.length_b   1.000
_cell.length_c   1.000
_cell.angle_alpha   90.00
_cell.angle_beta   90.00
_cell.angle_gamma   90.00
#
_symmetry.space_group_name_H-M   'P 1'
#
loop_
_entity.id
_entity.type
_entity.pdbx_description
1 polymer ?
#
loop_
_entity_poly.entity_id
_entity_poly.type
_entity_poly.pdbx_seq_one_letter_code
_entity_poly.pdbx_strand_id
1 'polypeptide(L)'
;MPRPINRVLAFALLASFGACTTVPTAGVKNTSKTFKTVVVDAGHGGKDNGAYRRYGPPEKIVALDVAQRLERNLRESQLKTVMTRSSDLFIPLNDRVGIENSQKNA
;
A
#
# COMPACT_ATOMS: atom_id res chain seq x y z
N MET A 1 -64.56 11.67 -26.59
CA MET A 1 -63.86 11.87 -27.88
C MET A 1 -62.38 12.11 -27.61
N PRO A 2 -61.48 11.15 -27.91
CA PRO A 2 -60.05 11.33 -27.71
C PRO A 2 -59.43 12.07 -28.91
N ARG A 3 -58.56 13.04 -28.65
CA ARG A 3 -57.71 13.67 -29.68
C ARG A 3 -56.41 12.86 -29.83
N PRO A 4 -55.93 12.59 -31.07
CA PRO A 4 -54.73 11.80 -31.28
C PRO A 4 -53.47 12.64 -31.01
N ILE A 5 -52.54 12.04 -30.27
CA ILE A 5 -51.22 12.59 -29.96
C ILE A 5 -50.37 12.62 -31.23
N ASN A 6 -49.80 13.78 -31.53
CA ASN A 6 -48.87 13.98 -32.65
C ASN A 6 -47.62 13.09 -32.48
N ARG A 7 -47.44 12.18 -33.42
CA ARG A 7 -46.26 11.33 -33.60
C ARG A 7 -45.16 12.11 -34.33
N VAL A 8 -44.54 13.08 -33.69
CA VAL A 8 -43.32 13.72 -34.22
C VAL A 8 -42.45 14.12 -33.03
N LEU A 9 -41.15 13.82 -33.12
CA LEU A 9 -40.09 14.04 -32.13
C LEU A 9 -39.99 13.04 -30.97
N ALA A 10 -39.59 11.81 -31.28
CA ALA A 10 -38.78 11.00 -30.35
C ALA A 10 -37.84 10.05 -31.12
N PHE A 11 -37.18 10.54 -32.18
CA PHE A 11 -36.05 9.88 -32.82
C PHE A 11 -34.78 10.67 -32.53
N ALA A 12 -34.36 10.71 -31.26
CA ALA A 12 -33.06 11.23 -30.87
C ALA A 12 -32.67 10.72 -29.47
N LEU A 13 -32.62 9.40 -29.28
CA LEU A 13 -32.01 8.83 -28.08
C LEU A 13 -31.45 7.44 -28.35
N LEU A 14 -30.49 7.32 -29.27
CA LEU A 14 -29.84 6.04 -29.56
C LEU A 14 -28.43 6.17 -30.17
N ALA A 15 -27.64 7.15 -29.73
CA ALA A 15 -26.29 7.33 -30.26
C ALA A 15 -25.27 7.91 -29.27
N SER A 16 -25.25 7.46 -28.00
CA SER A 16 -24.18 7.89 -27.06
C SER A 16 -23.85 6.88 -25.95
N PHE A 17 -24.00 5.58 -26.19
CA PHE A 17 -23.48 4.53 -25.29
C PHE A 17 -22.72 3.49 -26.11
N GLY A 18 -21.57 3.88 -26.64
CA GLY A 18 -20.84 3.02 -27.57
C GLY A 18 -19.38 3.40 -27.73
N ALA A 19 -18.66 3.57 -26.62
CA ALA A 19 -17.20 3.39 -26.55
C ALA A 19 -16.72 3.60 -25.11
N CYS A 20 -17.11 2.72 -24.18
CA CYS A 20 -16.24 2.47 -23.04
C CYS A 20 -15.09 1.61 -23.59
N THR A 21 -14.05 2.27 -24.11
CA THR A 21 -12.84 1.57 -24.52
C THR A 21 -12.25 0.93 -23.27
N THR A 22 -12.25 -0.40 -23.21
CA THR A 22 -11.54 -1.15 -22.19
C THR A 22 -10.07 -0.81 -22.32
N VAL A 23 -9.57 0.06 -21.43
CA VAL A 23 -8.14 0.25 -21.25
C VAL A 23 -7.56 -1.13 -20.98
N PRO A 24 -6.57 -1.61 -21.74
CA PRO A 24 -5.94 -2.88 -21.45
C PRO A 24 -5.32 -2.74 -20.06
N THR A 25 -5.92 -3.39 -19.07
CA THR A 25 -5.30 -3.58 -17.76
C THR A 25 -4.03 -4.38 -18.04
N ALA A 26 -2.89 -3.72 -18.10
CA ALA A 26 -1.59 -4.38 -18.17
C ALA A 26 -1.60 -5.44 -17.07
N GLY A 27 -1.53 -6.72 -17.46
CA GLY A 27 -1.72 -7.83 -16.55
C GLY A 27 -0.78 -7.65 -15.37
N VAL A 28 -1.34 -7.42 -14.18
CA VAL A 28 -0.58 -7.37 -12.94
C VAL A 28 0.12 -8.72 -12.84
N LYS A 29 1.45 -8.72 -13.04
CA LYS A 29 2.24 -9.94 -12.89
C LYS A 29 1.98 -10.46 -11.49
N ASN A 30 1.49 -11.69 -11.39
CA ASN A 30 1.24 -12.30 -10.10
C ASN A 30 2.59 -12.63 -9.44
N THR A 31 3.09 -11.70 -8.63
CA THR A 31 4.36 -11.80 -7.91
C THR A 31 4.22 -12.51 -6.55
N SER A 32 3.02 -13.01 -6.21
CA SER A 32 2.70 -13.68 -4.93
C SER A 32 3.66 -14.81 -4.54
N LYS A 33 4.47 -15.32 -5.47
CA LYS A 33 5.45 -16.39 -5.23
C LYS A 33 6.90 -16.02 -5.59
N THR A 34 7.20 -14.75 -5.85
CA THR A 34 8.55 -14.30 -6.26
C THR A 34 9.47 -13.99 -5.07
N PHE A 35 8.91 -13.74 -3.90
CA PHE A 35 9.65 -13.52 -2.67
C PHE A 35 9.07 -14.38 -1.54
N LYS A 36 9.89 -14.61 -0.51
CA LYS A 36 9.48 -15.35 0.70
C LYS A 36 9.75 -14.56 1.97
N THR A 37 10.60 -13.54 1.88
CA THR A 37 10.98 -12.68 2.99
C THR A 37 10.44 -11.27 2.72
N VAL A 38 10.05 -10.55 3.76
CA VAL A 38 9.78 -9.12 3.71
C VAL A 38 10.58 -8.47 4.82
N VAL A 39 11.36 -7.44 4.48
CA VAL A 39 12.08 -6.62 5.44
C VAL A 39 11.23 -5.39 5.76
N VAL A 40 10.93 -5.18 7.03
CA VAL A 40 10.11 -4.05 7.50
C VAL A 40 11.02 -3.09 8.26
N ASP A 41 11.23 -1.91 7.69
CA ASP A 41 12.01 -0.86 8.35
C ASP A 41 11.13 0.01 9.23
N ALA A 42 11.33 -0.06 10.55
CA ALA A 42 10.77 0.91 11.47
C ALA A 42 11.67 2.15 11.51
N GLY A 43 11.27 3.20 10.78
CA GLY A 43 12.01 4.47 10.66
C GLY A 43 12.43 5.09 12.01
N HIS A 44 13.52 5.86 12.01
CA HIS A 44 14.06 6.54 13.21
C HIS A 44 14.36 5.57 14.38
N GLY A 45 14.29 6.05 15.62
CA GLY A 45 14.45 5.26 16.85
C GLY A 45 15.56 5.78 17.77
N GLY A 46 15.46 5.47 19.06
CA GLY A 46 16.41 5.87 20.08
C GLY A 46 16.59 7.40 20.12
N LYS A 47 17.79 7.87 19.79
CA LYS A 47 18.16 9.30 19.77
C LYS A 47 17.51 10.10 18.63
N ASP A 48 17.04 9.41 17.58
CA ASP A 48 16.38 10.05 16.45
C ASP A 48 14.87 9.95 16.63
N ASN A 49 14.22 11.08 16.87
CA ASN A 49 12.77 11.16 17.04
C ASN A 49 12.00 11.12 15.71
N GLY A 50 12.67 11.42 14.59
CA GLY A 50 12.02 11.81 13.35
C GLY A 50 11.21 13.09 13.52
N ALA A 51 10.15 13.23 12.72
CA ALA A 51 9.22 14.33 12.82
C ALA A 51 8.59 14.38 14.23
N TYR A 52 8.63 15.55 14.83
CA TYR A 52 8.05 15.82 16.13
C TYR A 52 7.22 17.10 16.08
N ARG A 53 6.18 17.17 16.92
CA ARG A 53 5.26 18.30 17.04
C ARG A 53 4.89 18.50 18.51
N ARG A 54 4.38 19.68 18.85
CA ARG A 54 4.07 20.09 20.24
C ARG A 54 3.26 19.07 21.04
N TYR A 55 2.37 18.32 20.38
CA TYR A 55 1.53 17.30 21.00
C TYR A 55 1.56 15.99 20.22
N GLY A 56 1.48 14.88 20.96
CA GLY A 56 1.48 13.51 20.41
C GLY A 56 2.87 12.85 20.41
N PRO A 57 2.93 11.55 20.09
CA PRO A 57 4.18 10.82 20.05
C PRO A 57 5.07 11.29 18.89
N PRO A 58 6.41 11.21 19.03
CA PRO A 58 7.31 11.42 17.91
C PRO A 58 7.14 10.33 16.86
N GLU A 59 7.55 10.62 15.62
CA GLU A 59 7.43 9.70 14.49
C GLU A 59 7.98 8.31 14.79
N LYS A 60 9.13 8.20 15.47
CA LYS A 60 9.75 6.91 15.83
C LYS A 60 8.81 5.93 16.55
N ILE A 61 7.87 6.43 17.37
CA ILE A 61 6.94 5.60 18.14
C ILE A 61 5.80 5.13 17.25
N VAL A 62 5.25 6.02 16.43
CA VAL A 62 4.17 5.69 15.49
C VAL A 62 4.68 4.72 14.42
N ALA A 63 5.88 4.95 13.89
CA ALA A 63 6.53 4.07 12.91
C ALA A 63 6.75 2.67 13.49
N LEU A 64 7.20 2.55 14.74
CA LEU A 64 7.38 1.25 15.40
C LEU A 64 6.05 0.50 15.57
N ASP A 65 5.01 1.19 16.05
CA ASP A 65 3.68 0.59 16.25
C ASP A 65 3.10 0.07 14.92
N VAL A 66 3.16 0.87 13.85
CA VAL A 66 2.70 0.46 12.52
C VAL A 66 3.52 -0.71 11.99
N ALA A 67 4.85 -0.67 12.11
CA ALA A 67 5.73 -1.73 11.63
C ALA A 67 5.46 -3.06 12.34
N GLN A 68 5.23 -3.04 13.66
CA GLN A 68 4.87 -4.25 14.43
C GLN A 68 3.50 -4.82 14.04
N ARG A 69 2.52 -3.96 13.70
CA ARG A 69 1.21 -4.42 13.17
C ARG A 69 1.37 -5.06 11.80
N LEU A 70 2.15 -4.42 10.92
CA LEU A 70 2.45 -4.96 9.59
C LEU A 70 3.17 -6.30 9.69
N GLU A 71 4.16 -6.42 10.57
CA GLU A 71 4.88 -7.67 10.80
C GLU A 71 3.93 -8.82 11.14
N ARG A 72 2.98 -8.60 12.07
CA ARG A 72 1.99 -9.62 12.44
C ARG A 72 1.15 -10.06 11.24
N ASN A 73 0.61 -9.11 10.48
CA ASN A 73 -0.21 -9.41 9.30
C ASN A 73 0.58 -10.17 8.23
N LEU A 74 1.86 -9.83 8.03
CA LEU A 74 2.74 -10.54 7.09
C LEU A 74 3.03 -11.97 7.55
N ARG A 75 3.28 -12.17 8.85
CA ARG A 75 3.47 -13.50 9.43
C ARG A 75 2.20 -14.36 9.33
N GLU A 76 1.03 -13.78 9.57
CA GLU A 76 -0.28 -14.45 9.35
C GLU A 76 -0.48 -14.86 7.88
N SER A 77 0.09 -14.08 6.95
CA SER A 77 0.14 -14.38 5.52
C SER A 77 1.24 -15.37 5.12
N GLN A 78 1.87 -16.04 6.10
CA GLN A 78 2.93 -17.04 5.92
C GLN A 78 4.20 -16.52 5.24
N LEU A 79 4.46 -15.21 5.31
CA LEU A 79 5.71 -14.61 4.87
C LEU A 79 6.72 -14.60 6.02
N LYS A 80 8.00 -14.85 5.71
CA LYS A 80 9.08 -14.59 6.65
C LYS A 80 9.23 -13.07 6.77
N THR A 81 9.22 -12.53 7.98
CA THR A 81 9.41 -11.09 8.20
C THR A 81 10.68 -10.83 9.00
N VAL A 82 11.44 -9.81 8.60
CA VAL A 82 12.62 -9.33 9.33
C VAL A 82 12.43 -7.84 9.59
N MET A 83 12.43 -7.44 10.86
CA MET A 83 12.35 -6.04 11.26
C MET A 83 13.76 -5.45 11.33
N THR A 84 13.97 -4.22 10.88
CA THR A 84 15.24 -3.52 11.14
C THR A 84 15.42 -3.28 12.64
N ARG A 85 14.36 -2.82 13.33
CA ARG A 85 14.30 -2.75 14.80
C ARG A 85 12.91 -3.19 15.31
N SER A 86 12.89 -3.85 16.47
CA SER A 86 11.66 -4.27 17.16
C SER A 86 11.40 -3.52 18.47
N SER A 87 12.29 -2.57 18.82
CA SER A 87 12.21 -1.70 20.01
C SER A 87 12.67 -0.28 19.67
N ASP A 88 12.63 0.63 20.64
CA ASP A 88 13.04 2.02 20.47
C ASP A 88 14.58 2.19 20.54
N LEU A 89 15.26 1.78 19.47
CA LEU A 89 16.70 1.93 19.30
C LEU A 89 17.03 2.60 17.96
N PHE A 90 18.15 3.31 17.92
CA PHE A 90 18.63 3.94 16.68
C PHE A 90 19.42 2.94 15.84
N ILE A 91 19.04 2.75 14.57
CA ILE A 91 19.86 2.03 13.57
C ILE A 91 20.32 3.02 12.48
N PRO A 92 21.63 3.13 12.21
CA PRO A 92 22.17 3.91 11.08
C PRO A 92 21.57 3.49 9.73
N LEU A 93 21.41 4.43 8.80
CA LEU A 93 20.77 4.15 7.50
C LEU A 93 21.47 3.02 6.72
N ASN A 94 22.80 2.99 6.70
CA ASN A 94 23.55 1.94 6.02
C ASN A 94 23.32 0.55 6.64
N ASP A 95 23.16 0.47 7.96
CA ASP A 95 22.92 -0.80 8.65
C ASP A 95 21.51 -1.33 8.35
N ARG A 96 20.51 -0.45 8.17
CA ARG A 96 19.16 -0.84 7.72
C ARG A 96 19.19 -1.50 6.34
N VAL A 97 19.93 -0.90 5.42
CA VAL A 97 20.17 -1.44 4.06
C VAL A 97 21.01 -2.72 4.12
N GLY A 98 21.97 -2.80 5.04
CA GLY A 98 22.75 -4.03 5.28
C GLY A 98 21.88 -5.20 5.76
N ILE A 99 20.92 -4.94 6.65
CA ILE A 99 19.92 -5.94 7.09
C ILE A 99 19.14 -6.46 5.89
N GLU A 100 18.67 -5.57 5.01
CA GLU A 100 17.91 -5.94 3.81
C GLU A 100 18.75 -6.77 2.82
N ASN A 101 19.93 -6.28 2.44
CA ASN A 101 20.82 -6.98 1.50
C ASN A 101 21.31 -8.35 2.01
N SER A 102 21.31 -8.57 3.32
CA SER A 102 21.66 -9.87 3.92
C SER A 102 20.54 -10.92 3.80
N GLN A 103 19.32 -10.51 3.46
CA GLN A 103 18.19 -11.42 3.30
C GLN A 103 18.15 -12.01 1.88
N LYS A 104 17.92 -13.32 1.80
CA LYS A 104 17.68 -14.01 0.52
C LYS A 104 16.20 -13.97 0.17
N ASN A 105 15.88 -13.67 -1.10
CA ASN A 105 14.50 -13.63 -1.61
C ASN A 105 13.59 -12.70 -0.77
N ALA A 106 14.14 -11.53 -0.40
CA ALA A 106 13.42 -10.40 0.18
C ALA A 106 13.01 -9.41 -0.92
#